data_AF-F0V250-F1
#
_entry.id   AF-F0V250-F1
#
_cell.length_a   1.000
_cell.length_b   1.000
_cell.length_c   1.000
_cell.angle_alpha   90.00
_cell.angle_beta   90.00
_cell.angle_gamma   90.00
#
_symmetry.space_group_name_H-M   'P 1'
#
loop_
_entity.id
_entity.type
_entity.pdbx_description
1 polymer ?
#
loop_
_entity_poly.entity_id
_entity_poly.type
_entity_poly.pdbx_seq_one_letter_code
_entity_poly.pdbx_strand_id
1 'polypeptide(L)'
;MGVLTPLSIFLGEVSEETDKNKTSKSKEMEEILSSISSSEEKLKALFKKHLEIMSKLTETFEKLSKLNKSRMDYTAAQGILNNLDNLLSQLDQKVFESWKKSFSNFVCAIDNKGQTCSEGSRTSEELSSSSWGGGTEGQEGAKAKKTLEEVKEKLSEEVKKLNLILNQNMYLRMDLSERKIDLNKFISFLGININFLDWLSRDLLKKSNNVQEDTKNQTEQLNKLKKFLVVLSKEWENLKNQVIVFTNYKGLVNTAICKNTESTDSSKCVSPQQSQ
;
A
#
# COMPACT_ATOMS: atom_id res chain seq x y z
N MET A 1 -46.86 56.74 -51.25
CA MET A 1 -47.40 55.72 -50.31
C MET A 1 -46.96 54.28 -50.61
N GLY A 2 -46.65 53.89 -51.86
CA GLY A 2 -46.46 52.47 -52.23
C GLY A 2 -45.29 51.68 -51.61
N VAL A 3 -44.28 52.33 -51.01
CA VAL A 3 -43.05 51.66 -50.54
C VAL A 3 -42.99 51.49 -49.01
N LEU A 4 -43.67 52.35 -48.24
CA LEU A 4 -43.57 52.36 -46.78
C LEU A 4 -44.39 51.25 -46.11
N THR A 5 -45.56 50.92 -46.64
CA THR A 5 -46.41 49.85 -46.11
C THR A 5 -45.76 48.47 -46.25
N PRO A 6 -45.19 48.09 -47.41
CA PRO A 6 -44.39 46.86 -47.53
C PRO A 6 -43.19 46.84 -46.59
N LEU A 7 -42.52 47.98 -46.38
CA LEU A 7 -41.38 48.09 -45.47
C LEU A 7 -41.77 47.87 -44.00
N SER A 8 -42.93 48.38 -43.57
CA SER A 8 -43.45 48.15 -42.22
C SER A 8 -43.80 46.68 -41.97
N ILE A 9 -44.41 46.02 -42.95
CA ILE A 9 -44.73 44.58 -42.88
C ILE A 9 -43.44 43.77 -42.78
N PHE A 10 -42.47 44.04 -43.66
CA PHE A 10 -41.16 43.37 -43.65
C PHE A 10 -40.42 43.55 -42.32
N LEU A 11 -40.37 44.77 -41.78
CA LEU A 11 -39.78 45.03 -40.46
C LEU A 11 -40.51 44.29 -39.33
N GLY A 12 -41.84 44.12 -39.46
CA GLY A 12 -42.65 43.31 -38.56
C GLY A 12 -42.25 41.84 -38.58
N GLU A 13 -42.19 41.23 -39.76
CA GLU A 13 -41.81 39.83 -39.96
C GLU A 13 -40.39 39.55 -39.46
N VAL A 14 -39.42 40.42 -39.81
CA VAL A 14 -38.02 40.30 -39.36
C VAL A 14 -37.91 40.44 -37.84
N SER A 15 -38.66 41.37 -37.24
CA SER A 15 -38.67 41.53 -35.78
C SER A 15 -39.21 40.29 -35.07
N GLU A 16 -40.30 39.70 -35.59
CA GLU A 16 -40.94 38.51 -35.02
C GLU A 16 -40.03 37.28 -35.11
N GLU A 17 -39.36 37.09 -36.26
CA GLU A 17 -38.40 36.00 -36.46
C GLU A 17 -37.16 36.17 -35.56
N THR A 18 -36.67 37.40 -35.41
CA THR A 18 -35.55 37.71 -34.49
C THR A 18 -35.94 37.42 -33.04
N ASP A 19 -37.18 37.74 -32.64
CA ASP A 19 -37.69 37.45 -31.30
C ASP A 19 -37.86 35.95 -31.02
N LYS A 20 -38.31 35.18 -32.02
CA LYS A 20 -38.35 33.71 -31.94
C LYS A 20 -36.96 33.13 -31.75
N ASN A 21 -35.98 33.59 -32.53
CA ASN A 21 -34.59 33.15 -32.43
C ASN A 21 -33.97 33.53 -31.07
N LYS A 22 -34.23 34.75 -30.57
CA LYS A 22 -33.83 35.18 -29.22
C LYS A 22 -34.40 34.26 -28.14
N THR A 23 -35.68 33.93 -28.23
CA THR A 23 -36.36 33.05 -27.27
C THR A 23 -35.82 31.63 -27.33
N SER A 24 -35.57 31.11 -28.54
CA SER A 24 -34.93 29.80 -28.75
C SER A 24 -33.54 29.73 -28.11
N LYS A 25 -32.71 30.75 -28.34
CA LYS A 25 -31.37 30.87 -27.74
C LYS A 25 -31.40 30.99 -26.22
N SER A 26 -32.42 31.64 -25.66
CA SER A 26 -32.63 31.69 -24.21
C SER A 26 -32.86 30.31 -23.61
N LYS A 27 -33.70 29.48 -24.25
CA LYS A 27 -33.96 28.10 -23.81
C LYS A 27 -32.71 27.24 -23.93
N GLU A 28 -31.96 27.36 -25.03
CA GLU A 28 -30.70 26.66 -25.22
C GLU A 28 -29.67 27.04 -24.11
N MET A 29 -29.64 28.30 -23.68
CA MET A 29 -28.81 28.73 -22.54
C MET A 29 -29.24 28.07 -21.22
N GLU A 30 -30.54 27.99 -20.94
CA GLU A 30 -31.07 27.33 -19.73
C GLU A 30 -30.71 25.84 -19.69
N GLU A 31 -30.77 25.15 -20.83
CA GLU A 31 -30.37 23.74 -20.96
C GLU A 31 -28.87 23.55 -20.72
N ILE A 32 -28.02 24.44 -21.24
CA ILE A 32 -26.58 24.41 -21.00
C ILE A 32 -26.27 24.70 -19.53
N LEU A 33 -26.91 25.70 -18.92
CA LEU A 33 -26.73 26.01 -17.49
C LEU A 33 -27.10 24.83 -16.60
N SER A 34 -28.20 24.14 -16.93
CA SER A 34 -28.62 22.92 -16.24
C SER A 34 -27.59 21.80 -16.41
N SER A 35 -27.03 21.65 -17.61
CA SER A 35 -25.97 20.68 -17.91
C SER A 35 -24.66 21.01 -17.18
N ILE A 36 -24.30 22.29 -17.06
CA ILE A 36 -23.15 22.77 -16.29
C ILE A 36 -23.34 22.42 -14.81
N SER A 37 -24.50 22.74 -14.23
CA SER A 37 -24.80 22.43 -12.84
C SER A 37 -24.72 20.93 -12.55
N SER A 38 -25.31 20.10 -13.41
CA SER A 38 -25.20 18.64 -13.31
C SER A 38 -23.75 18.14 -13.40
N SER A 39 -22.95 18.73 -14.27
CA SER A 39 -21.54 18.41 -14.44
C SER A 39 -20.71 18.80 -13.21
N GLU A 40 -20.98 19.96 -12.60
CA GLU A 40 -20.33 20.42 -11.37
C GLU A 40 -20.65 19.51 -10.18
N GLU A 41 -21.89 19.05 -10.04
CA GLU A 41 -22.26 18.06 -9.00
C GLU A 41 -21.56 16.71 -9.20
N LYS A 42 -21.47 16.22 -10.45
CA LYS A 42 -20.67 15.01 -10.76
C LYS A 42 -19.21 15.19 -10.37
N LEU A 43 -18.63 16.34 -10.68
CA LEU A 43 -17.23 16.65 -10.35
C LEU A 43 -17.01 16.66 -8.83
N LYS A 44 -17.94 17.26 -8.07
CA LYS A 44 -17.93 17.27 -6.61
C LYS A 44 -18.00 15.86 -6.01
N ALA A 45 -18.83 14.99 -6.58
CA ALA A 45 -18.93 13.59 -6.18
C ALA A 45 -17.62 12.83 -6.45
N LEU A 46 -16.99 13.05 -7.61
CA LEU A 46 -15.68 12.47 -7.95
C LEU A 46 -14.58 12.92 -6.99
N PHE A 47 -14.51 14.21 -6.67
CA PHE A 47 -13.56 14.74 -5.68
C PHE A 47 -13.75 14.12 -4.30
N LYS A 48 -15.00 14.01 -3.83
CA LYS A 48 -15.31 13.35 -2.55
C LYS A 48 -14.82 11.90 -2.54
N LYS A 49 -15.12 11.14 -3.61
CA LYS A 49 -14.67 9.76 -3.76
C LYS A 49 -13.14 9.66 -3.79
N HIS A 50 -12.46 10.60 -4.45
CA HIS A 50 -10.99 10.63 -4.48
C HIS A 50 -10.41 10.85 -3.07
N LEU A 51 -10.96 11.79 -2.29
CA LEU A 51 -10.54 12.05 -0.92
C LEU A 51 -10.72 10.81 -0.03
N GLU A 52 -11.85 10.11 -0.15
CA GLU A 52 -12.10 8.87 0.59
C GLU A 52 -11.09 7.78 0.25
N ILE A 53 -10.73 7.62 -1.03
CA ILE A 53 -9.69 6.68 -1.46
C ILE A 53 -8.32 7.06 -0.88
N MET A 54 -7.95 8.35 -0.91
CA MET A 54 -6.67 8.82 -0.38
C MET A 54 -6.56 8.64 1.13
N SER A 55 -7.65 8.85 1.87
CA SER A 55 -7.70 8.56 3.30
C SER A 55 -7.40 7.08 3.58
N LYS A 56 -8.11 6.16 2.89
CA LYS A 56 -7.89 4.72 3.02
C LYS A 56 -6.49 4.30 2.62
N LEU A 57 -5.93 4.91 1.59
CA LEU A 57 -4.57 4.64 1.14
C LEU A 57 -3.55 5.06 2.21
N THR A 58 -3.75 6.22 2.83
CA THR A 58 -2.90 6.73 3.92
C THR A 58 -2.94 5.79 5.13
N GLU A 59 -4.13 5.38 5.58
CA GLU A 59 -4.28 4.41 6.67
C GLU A 59 -3.62 3.05 6.34
N THR A 60 -3.74 2.61 5.09
CA THR A 60 -3.13 1.35 4.63
C THR A 60 -1.61 1.44 4.69
N PHE A 61 -1.02 2.54 4.23
CA PHE A 61 0.44 2.75 4.29
C PHE A 61 0.95 2.88 5.72
N GLU A 62 0.20 3.54 6.62
CA GLU A 62 0.59 3.63 8.03
C GLU A 62 0.62 2.24 8.68
N LYS A 63 -0.42 1.42 8.44
CA LYS A 63 -0.47 0.02 8.93
C LYS A 63 0.66 -0.82 8.34
N LEU A 64 0.91 -0.69 7.04
CA LEU A 64 1.98 -1.40 6.34
C LEU A 64 3.36 -1.05 6.94
N SER A 65 3.61 0.24 7.20
CA SER A 65 4.84 0.71 7.83
C SER A 65 5.05 0.09 9.22
N LYS A 66 4.01 0.10 10.07
CA LYS A 66 4.04 -0.52 11.40
C LYS A 66 4.34 -2.03 11.32
N LEU A 67 3.67 -2.75 10.42
CA LEU A 67 3.89 -4.19 10.26
C LEU A 67 5.28 -4.52 9.71
N ASN A 68 5.78 -3.75 8.76
CA ASN A 68 7.15 -3.93 8.24
C ASN A 68 8.20 -3.70 9.32
N LYS A 69 8.02 -2.67 10.16
CA LYS A 69 8.89 -2.45 11.32
C LYS A 69 8.88 -3.65 12.26
N SER A 70 7.70 -4.10 12.69
CA SER A 70 7.59 -5.29 13.54
C SER A 70 8.25 -6.53 12.91
N ARG A 71 8.05 -6.75 11.60
CA ARG A 71 8.66 -7.88 10.89
C ARG A 71 10.19 -7.81 10.90
N MET A 72 10.76 -6.61 10.71
CA MET A 72 12.21 -6.40 10.82
C MET A 72 12.72 -6.71 12.23
N ASP A 73 12.04 -6.23 13.27
CA ASP A 73 12.40 -6.47 14.67
C ASP A 73 12.41 -7.98 14.99
N TYR A 74 11.37 -8.70 14.58
CA TYR A 74 11.31 -10.16 14.78
C TYR A 74 12.33 -10.92 13.92
N THR A 75 12.62 -10.46 12.71
CA THR A 75 13.65 -11.08 11.85
C THR A 75 15.05 -10.87 12.44
N ALA A 76 15.32 -9.72 13.07
CA ALA A 76 16.56 -9.48 13.80
C ALA A 76 16.67 -10.40 15.02
N ALA A 77 15.60 -10.54 15.81
CA ALA A 77 15.56 -11.49 16.93
C ALA A 77 15.81 -12.93 16.46
N GLN A 78 15.29 -13.30 15.28
CA GLN A 78 15.52 -14.62 14.69
C GLN A 78 17.00 -14.83 14.36
N GLY A 79 17.67 -13.80 13.82
CA GLY A 79 19.10 -13.80 13.56
C GLY A 79 19.93 -14.09 14.82
N ILE A 80 19.57 -13.46 15.94
CA ILE A 80 20.22 -13.69 17.25
C ILE A 80 20.03 -15.14 17.69
N LEU A 81 18.81 -15.67 17.64
CA LEU A 81 18.54 -17.06 18.01
C LEU A 81 19.26 -18.07 17.11
N ASN A 82 19.35 -17.78 15.81
CA ASN A 82 20.11 -18.61 14.87
C ASN A 82 21.61 -18.62 15.18
N ASN A 83 22.18 -17.47 15.55
CA ASN A 83 23.57 -17.40 15.96
C ASN A 83 23.82 -18.19 17.26
N LEU A 84 22.93 -18.06 18.26
CA LEU A 84 23.05 -18.79 19.52
C LEU A 84 23.00 -20.31 19.31
N ASP A 85 22.09 -20.79 18.48
CA ASP A 85 21.99 -22.21 18.13
C ASP A 85 23.23 -22.73 17.37
N ASN A 86 23.82 -21.91 16.51
CA ASN A 86 25.10 -22.23 15.86
C ASN A 86 26.24 -22.34 16.88
N LEU A 87 26.33 -21.40 17.83
CA LEU A 87 27.34 -21.44 18.90
C LEU A 87 27.18 -22.69 19.77
N LEU A 88 25.96 -23.03 20.17
CA LEU A 88 25.68 -24.26 20.93
C LEU A 88 26.09 -25.51 20.12
N SER A 89 25.86 -25.51 18.80
CA SER A 89 26.23 -26.62 17.91
C SER A 89 27.73 -26.78 17.75
N GLN A 90 28.47 -25.68 17.72
CA GLN A 90 29.93 -25.73 17.73
C GLN A 90 30.47 -26.21 19.08
N LEU A 91 29.84 -25.83 20.19
CA LEU A 91 30.22 -26.27 21.53
C LEU A 91 30.06 -27.81 21.66
N ASP A 92 28.92 -28.34 21.25
CA ASP A 92 28.61 -29.78 21.27
C ASP A 92 29.58 -30.59 20.40
N GLN A 93 29.79 -30.20 19.15
CA GLN A 93 30.66 -30.94 18.24
C GLN A 93 32.15 -30.83 18.57
N LYS A 94 32.65 -29.63 18.84
CA LYS A 94 34.10 -29.40 18.94
C LYS A 94 34.63 -29.62 20.34
N VAL A 95 33.89 -29.18 21.35
CA VAL A 95 34.38 -29.21 22.72
C VAL A 95 33.97 -30.52 23.35
N PHE A 96 32.67 -30.84 23.38
CA PHE A 96 32.18 -31.96 24.16
C PHE A 96 32.52 -33.32 23.55
N GLU A 97 32.28 -33.57 22.26
CA GLU A 97 32.62 -34.86 21.65
C GLU A 97 34.15 -35.11 21.62
N SER A 98 34.95 -34.08 21.34
CA SER A 98 36.41 -34.18 21.36
C SER A 98 36.95 -34.46 22.77
N TRP A 99 36.44 -33.74 23.79
CA TRP A 99 36.81 -33.96 25.17
C TRP A 99 36.37 -35.33 25.67
N LYS A 100 35.12 -35.72 25.42
CA LYS A 100 34.59 -37.02 25.82
C LYS A 100 35.42 -38.17 25.25
N LYS A 101 35.79 -38.09 23.97
CA LYS A 101 36.68 -39.08 23.34
C LYS A 101 38.07 -39.10 23.99
N SER A 102 38.65 -37.93 24.25
CA SER A 102 39.95 -37.80 24.90
C SER A 102 39.95 -38.36 26.32
N PHE A 103 38.90 -38.09 27.10
CA PHE A 103 38.74 -38.64 28.45
C PHE A 103 38.50 -40.14 28.45
N SER A 104 37.65 -40.65 27.54
CA SER A 104 37.43 -42.09 27.39
C SER A 104 38.75 -42.81 27.12
N ASN A 105 39.58 -42.27 26.23
CA ASN A 105 40.90 -42.82 25.93
C ASN A 105 41.84 -42.77 27.14
N PHE A 106 41.82 -41.69 27.91
CA PHE A 106 42.67 -41.54 29.10
C PHE A 106 42.27 -42.52 30.23
N VAL A 107 40.98 -42.64 30.53
CA VAL A 107 40.45 -43.61 31.49
C VAL A 107 40.75 -45.04 31.03
N CYS A 108 40.58 -45.33 29.74
CA CYS A 108 40.88 -46.64 29.18
C CYS A 108 42.38 -47.00 29.27
N ALA A 109 43.28 -46.03 29.03
CA ALA A 109 44.71 -46.24 29.17
C ALA A 109 45.13 -46.55 30.63
N ILE A 110 44.46 -45.93 31.59
CA ILE A 110 44.64 -46.20 33.03
C ILE A 110 44.16 -47.61 33.38
N ASP A 111 42.95 -47.98 32.95
CA ASP A 111 42.35 -49.27 33.29
C ASP A 111 43.06 -50.46 32.62
N ASN A 112 43.61 -50.27 31.42
CA ASN A 112 44.31 -51.31 30.65
C ASN A 112 45.84 -51.25 30.72
N LYS A 113 46.42 -50.54 31.70
CA LYS A 113 47.89 -50.42 31.89
C LYS A 113 48.65 -50.03 30.61
N GLY A 114 48.07 -49.16 29.78
CA GLY A 114 48.72 -48.63 28.58
C GLY A 114 48.59 -49.47 27.29
N GLN A 115 47.72 -50.48 27.22
CA GLN A 115 47.37 -51.10 25.92
C GLN A 115 46.49 -50.18 25.07
N THR A 116 46.66 -50.23 23.74
CA THR A 116 45.97 -49.37 22.76
C THR A 116 44.46 -49.59 22.78
N CYS A 117 43.73 -48.55 23.19
CA CYS A 117 42.28 -48.50 23.16
C CYS A 117 41.81 -48.03 21.78
N SER A 118 41.56 -48.96 20.86
CA SER A 118 40.84 -48.69 19.61
C SER A 118 39.40 -49.16 19.73
N GLU A 119 38.46 -48.26 19.46
CA GLU A 119 37.02 -48.56 19.33
C GLU A 119 36.80 -49.51 18.15
N GLY A 120 36.79 -50.81 18.44
CA GLY A 120 36.44 -51.85 17.46
C GLY A 120 37.44 -53.00 17.40
N SER A 121 37.47 -53.85 18.43
CA SER A 121 37.37 -55.30 18.22
C SER A 121 37.17 -56.00 19.57
N ARG A 122 35.98 -56.56 19.77
CA ARG A 122 35.81 -57.74 20.61
C ARG A 122 36.22 -58.93 19.76
N THR A 123 37.43 -59.43 19.95
CA THR A 123 37.77 -60.82 19.67
C THR A 123 38.73 -61.31 20.72
N SER A 124 38.34 -62.41 21.35
CA SER A 124 39.04 -63.16 22.38
C SER A 124 40.42 -63.63 21.96
N GLU A 125 41.21 -63.96 22.99
CA GLU A 125 42.43 -64.79 22.99
C GLU A 125 43.70 -64.18 22.36
N GLU A 126 44.60 -63.70 23.21
CA GLU A 126 45.83 -64.44 23.55
C GLU A 126 46.58 -63.75 24.68
N LEU A 127 46.73 -64.48 25.79
CA LEU A 127 47.68 -64.20 26.86
C LEU A 127 49.10 -64.34 26.27
N SER A 128 49.75 -63.22 26.00
CA SER A 128 51.20 -63.20 25.79
C SER A 128 51.84 -62.31 26.86
N SER A 129 52.40 -63.01 27.86
CA SER A 129 53.25 -62.51 28.92
C SER A 129 54.48 -61.82 28.35
N SER A 130 54.47 -60.49 28.30
CA SER A 130 55.70 -59.71 28.23
C SER A 130 56.16 -59.39 29.66
N SER A 131 57.17 -60.13 30.07
CA SER A 131 57.97 -59.92 31.27
C SER A 131 58.45 -58.46 31.32
N TRP A 132 57.84 -57.66 32.20
CA TRP A 132 58.39 -56.38 32.62
C TRP A 132 59.22 -56.63 33.88
N GLY A 133 60.49 -56.27 33.76
CA GLY A 133 61.53 -56.55 34.74
C GLY A 133 61.18 -56.11 36.15
N GLY A 134 61.55 -56.96 37.10
CA GLY A 134 61.50 -56.69 38.52
C GLY A 134 62.37 -55.49 38.88
N GLY A 135 61.70 -54.43 39.33
CA GLY A 135 62.24 -53.44 40.23
C GLY A 135 61.37 -53.49 41.49
N THR A 136 62.01 -53.69 42.64
CA THR A 136 61.42 -53.65 44.00
C THR A 136 60.16 -52.81 44.11
N GLU A 137 59.06 -53.42 44.56
CA GLU A 137 57.84 -52.75 45.04
C GLU A 137 58.18 -51.91 46.29
N GLY A 138 58.89 -50.80 46.10
CA GLY A 138 59.14 -49.79 47.11
C GLY A 138 57.92 -48.88 47.29
N GLN A 139 57.90 -48.13 48.40
CA GLN A 139 56.89 -47.11 48.72
C GLN A 139 56.49 -46.19 47.55
N GLU A 140 57.35 -45.99 46.56
CA GLU A 140 57.10 -45.16 45.37
C GLU A 140 56.10 -45.78 44.38
N GLY A 141 56.12 -47.10 44.14
CA GLY A 141 55.16 -47.76 43.25
C GLY A 141 53.74 -47.79 43.84
N ALA A 142 53.65 -48.02 45.16
CA ALA A 142 52.39 -47.93 45.90
C ALA A 142 51.85 -46.49 45.94
N LYS A 143 52.73 -45.48 46.11
CA LYS A 143 52.35 -44.07 46.00
C LYS A 143 51.86 -43.72 44.60
N ALA A 144 52.54 -44.15 43.54
CA ALA A 144 52.13 -43.90 42.16
C ALA A 144 50.74 -44.49 41.86
N LYS A 145 50.48 -45.73 42.32
CA LYS A 145 49.16 -46.36 42.17
C LYS A 145 48.07 -45.61 42.92
N LYS A 146 48.35 -45.13 44.13
CA LYS A 146 47.40 -44.32 44.92
C LYS A 146 47.09 -42.99 44.23
N THR A 147 48.11 -42.28 43.74
CA THR A 147 47.92 -41.03 42.99
C THR A 147 47.09 -41.26 41.72
N LEU A 148 47.28 -42.38 41.03
CA LEU A 148 46.52 -42.72 39.83
C LEU A 148 45.03 -42.92 40.12
N GLU A 149 44.69 -43.60 41.21
CA GLU A 149 43.31 -43.77 41.66
C GLU A 149 42.68 -42.42 42.09
N GLU A 150 43.42 -41.57 42.81
CA GLU A 150 42.95 -40.23 43.17
C GLU A 150 42.68 -39.35 41.93
N VAL A 151 43.52 -39.45 40.90
CA VAL A 151 43.31 -38.76 39.62
C VAL A 151 42.06 -39.31 38.91
N LYS A 152 41.88 -40.63 38.91
CA LYS A 152 40.70 -41.28 38.33
C LYS A 152 39.40 -40.85 39.00
N GLU A 153 39.38 -40.79 40.34
CA GLU A 153 38.22 -40.31 41.09
C GLU A 153 37.88 -38.85 40.77
N LYS A 154 38.87 -37.94 40.82
CA LYS A 154 38.69 -36.52 40.46
C LYS A 154 38.20 -36.35 39.02
N LEU A 155 38.75 -37.12 38.10
CA LEU A 155 38.34 -37.09 36.69
C LEU A 155 36.90 -37.57 36.52
N SER A 156 36.51 -38.63 37.23
CA SER A 156 35.14 -39.15 37.22
C SER A 156 34.14 -38.11 37.75
N GLU A 157 34.50 -37.38 38.82
CA GLU A 157 33.67 -36.29 39.34
C GLU A 157 33.52 -35.13 38.33
N GLU A 158 34.59 -34.70 37.68
CA GLU A 158 34.53 -33.66 36.65
C GLU A 158 33.71 -34.10 35.43
N VAL A 159 33.79 -35.36 35.02
CA VAL A 159 32.92 -35.92 33.96
C VAL A 159 31.44 -35.89 34.37
N LYS A 160 31.12 -36.18 35.64
CA LYS A 160 29.73 -36.06 36.14
C LYS A 160 29.24 -34.62 36.10
N LYS A 161 30.07 -33.65 36.50
CA LYS A 161 29.74 -32.21 36.40
C LYS A 161 29.54 -31.78 34.94
N LEU A 162 30.41 -32.25 34.04
CA LEU A 162 30.30 -31.99 32.61
C LEU A 162 28.99 -32.52 32.01
N ASN A 163 28.59 -33.73 32.39
CA ASN A 163 27.31 -34.32 31.95
C ASN A 163 26.09 -33.52 32.45
N LEU A 164 26.16 -32.94 33.66
CA LEU A 164 25.10 -32.06 34.15
C LEU A 164 24.99 -30.79 33.30
N ILE A 165 26.11 -30.17 32.93
CA ILE A 165 26.16 -28.99 32.05
C ILE A 165 25.62 -29.34 30.65
N LEU A 166 25.98 -30.50 30.11
CA LEU A 166 25.46 -31.00 28.83
C LEU A 166 23.94 -31.18 28.84
N ASN A 167 23.40 -31.78 29.90
CA ASN A 167 21.95 -31.92 30.07
C ASN A 167 21.26 -30.55 30.16
N GLN A 168 21.83 -29.58 30.88
CA GLN A 168 21.31 -28.21 30.92
C GLN A 168 21.32 -27.54 29.54
N ASN A 169 22.40 -27.71 28.76
CA ASN A 169 22.47 -27.22 27.37
C ASN A 169 21.39 -27.84 26.48
N MET A 170 21.08 -29.13 26.68
CA MET A 170 19.99 -29.79 25.95
C MET A 170 18.63 -29.12 26.23
N TYR A 171 18.32 -28.80 27.50
CA TYR A 171 17.09 -28.07 27.84
C TYR A 171 17.06 -26.67 27.23
N LEU A 172 18.19 -25.94 27.25
CA LEU A 172 18.29 -24.62 26.63
C LEU A 172 18.05 -24.68 25.11
N ARG A 173 18.54 -25.72 24.43
CA ARG A 173 18.27 -25.93 23.00
C ARG A 173 16.80 -26.19 22.71
N MET A 174 16.11 -26.95 23.56
CA MET A 174 14.67 -27.18 23.40
C MET A 174 13.88 -25.86 23.52
N ASP A 175 14.15 -25.05 24.56
CA ASP A 175 13.51 -23.73 24.73
C ASP A 175 13.80 -22.80 23.54
N LEU A 176 15.06 -22.78 23.07
CA LEU A 176 15.48 -21.99 21.92
C LEU A 176 14.75 -22.42 20.63
N SER A 177 14.61 -23.73 20.42
CA SER A 177 13.85 -24.28 19.29
C SER A 177 12.37 -23.88 19.34
N GLU A 178 11.75 -23.93 20.51
CA GLU A 178 10.35 -23.51 20.70
C GLU A 178 10.18 -22.02 20.38
N ARG A 179 11.05 -21.16 20.94
CA ARG A 179 11.06 -19.72 20.63
C ARG A 179 11.25 -19.44 19.14
N LYS A 180 12.14 -20.17 18.46
CA LYS A 180 12.32 -20.06 17.00
C LYS A 180 11.05 -20.40 16.23
N ILE A 181 10.35 -21.47 16.62
CA ILE A 181 9.10 -21.88 15.99
C ILE A 181 8.05 -20.79 16.14
N ASP A 182 7.88 -20.25 17.34
CA ASP A 182 6.87 -19.21 17.58
C ASP A 182 7.20 -17.91 16.85
N LEU A 183 8.48 -17.52 16.84
CA LEU A 183 8.94 -16.36 16.09
C LEU A 183 8.68 -16.52 14.58
N ASN A 184 8.94 -17.70 14.03
CA ASN A 184 8.63 -18.02 12.63
C ASN A 184 7.13 -17.92 12.32
N LYS A 185 6.26 -18.41 13.22
CA LYS A 185 4.81 -18.25 13.08
C LYS A 185 4.42 -16.77 13.06
N PHE A 186 4.97 -15.96 13.96
CA PHE A 186 4.71 -14.52 14.00
C PHE A 186 5.19 -13.81 12.74
N ILE A 187 6.42 -14.07 12.28
CA ILE A 187 6.95 -13.49 11.04
C ILE A 187 6.09 -13.88 9.83
N SER A 188 5.65 -15.14 9.76
CA SER A 188 4.77 -15.62 8.70
C SER A 188 3.41 -14.92 8.72
N PHE A 189 2.81 -14.78 9.90
CA PHE A 189 1.56 -14.05 10.10
C PHE A 189 1.69 -12.58 9.68
N LEU A 190 2.78 -11.91 10.07
CA LEU A 190 3.07 -10.55 9.63
C LEU A 190 3.22 -10.49 8.10
N GLY A 191 3.89 -11.47 7.49
CA GLY A 191 4.03 -11.59 6.04
C GLY A 191 2.69 -11.66 5.31
N ILE A 192 1.73 -12.45 5.81
CA ILE A 192 0.37 -12.54 5.24
C ILE A 192 -0.32 -11.17 5.29
N ASN A 193 -0.26 -10.49 6.45
CA ASN A 193 -0.89 -9.17 6.62
C ASN A 193 -0.23 -8.10 5.72
N ILE A 194 1.10 -8.10 5.62
CA ILE A 194 1.84 -7.21 4.73
C ILE A 194 1.42 -7.43 3.28
N ASN A 195 1.34 -8.68 2.82
CA ASN A 195 0.93 -9.01 1.45
C ASN A 195 -0.51 -8.56 1.16
N PHE A 196 -1.42 -8.77 2.12
CA PHE A 196 -2.81 -8.32 1.99
C PHE A 196 -2.89 -6.79 1.87
N LEU A 197 -2.17 -6.05 2.71
CA LEU A 197 -2.15 -4.59 2.66
C LEU A 197 -1.47 -4.05 1.39
N ASP A 198 -0.40 -4.71 0.90
CA ASP A 198 0.22 -4.35 -0.38
C ASP A 198 -0.78 -4.53 -1.53
N TRP A 199 -1.47 -5.66 -1.58
CA TRP A 199 -2.55 -5.89 -2.55
C TRP A 199 -3.65 -4.82 -2.45
N LEU A 200 -4.14 -4.52 -1.24
CA LEU A 200 -5.15 -3.51 -1.01
C LEU A 200 -4.70 -2.12 -1.48
N SER A 201 -3.44 -1.76 -1.20
CA SER A 201 -2.86 -0.49 -1.62
C SER A 201 -2.82 -0.35 -3.15
N ARG A 202 -2.48 -1.43 -3.87
CA ARG A 202 -2.47 -1.46 -5.34
C ARG A 202 -3.87 -1.32 -5.91
N ASP A 203 -4.86 -1.98 -5.32
CA ASP A 203 -6.26 -1.84 -5.72
C ASP A 203 -6.78 -0.40 -5.51
N LEU A 204 -6.47 0.19 -4.35
CA LEU A 204 -6.83 1.58 -4.05
C LEU A 204 -6.14 2.57 -4.99
N LEU A 205 -4.87 2.37 -5.32
CA LEU A 205 -4.14 3.18 -6.30
C LEU A 205 -4.79 3.09 -7.69
N LYS A 206 -5.17 1.90 -8.14
CA LYS A 206 -5.89 1.72 -9.41
C LYS A 206 -7.22 2.47 -9.40
N LYS A 207 -8.00 2.36 -8.32
CA LYS A 207 -9.26 3.10 -8.15
C LYS A 207 -9.03 4.61 -8.14
N SER A 208 -7.96 5.09 -7.51
CA SER A 208 -7.59 6.51 -7.49
C SER A 208 -7.31 7.02 -8.90
N ASN A 209 -6.51 6.28 -9.68
CA ASN A 209 -6.17 6.66 -11.05
C ASN A 209 -7.41 6.75 -11.94
N ASN A 210 -8.34 5.79 -11.83
CA ASN A 210 -9.59 5.82 -12.57
C ASN A 210 -10.42 7.06 -12.21
N VAL A 211 -10.54 7.39 -10.92
CA VAL A 211 -11.28 8.60 -10.49
C VAL A 211 -10.60 9.88 -10.98
N GLN A 212 -9.26 9.90 -11.04
CA GLN A 212 -8.51 11.04 -11.57
C GLN A 212 -8.75 11.22 -13.07
N GLU A 213 -8.81 10.13 -13.83
CA GLU A 213 -9.14 10.15 -15.25
C GLU A 213 -10.58 10.61 -15.49
N ASP A 214 -11.54 10.08 -14.73
CA ASP A 214 -12.94 10.53 -14.77
C ASP A 214 -13.06 12.03 -14.45
N THR A 215 -12.31 12.51 -13.46
CA THR A 215 -12.27 13.92 -13.06
C THR A 215 -11.74 14.80 -14.20
N LYS A 216 -10.68 14.35 -14.88
CA LYS A 216 -10.12 15.07 -16.03
C LYS A 216 -11.14 15.15 -17.17
N ASN A 217 -11.76 14.02 -17.53
CA ASN A 217 -12.76 13.96 -18.59
C ASN A 217 -13.97 14.86 -18.27
N GLN A 218 -14.46 14.82 -17.03
CA GLN A 218 -15.57 15.67 -16.59
C GLN A 218 -15.21 17.16 -16.61
N THR A 219 -13.97 17.50 -16.23
CA THR A 219 -13.46 18.89 -16.29
C THR A 219 -13.39 19.40 -17.73
N GLU A 220 -12.94 18.57 -18.67
CA GLU A 220 -12.91 18.92 -20.09
C GLU A 220 -14.32 19.16 -20.65
N GLN A 221 -15.29 18.31 -20.30
CA GLN A 221 -16.70 18.50 -20.67
C GLN A 221 -17.27 19.80 -20.09
N LEU A 222 -17.02 20.07 -18.81
CA LEU A 222 -17.45 21.30 -18.15
C LEU A 222 -16.88 22.55 -18.85
N ASN A 223 -15.60 22.51 -19.22
CA ASN A 223 -14.95 23.61 -19.94
C ASN A 223 -15.54 23.81 -21.33
N LYS A 224 -15.91 22.74 -22.04
CA LYS A 224 -16.61 22.84 -23.34
C LYS A 224 -17.97 23.51 -23.18
N LEU A 225 -18.76 23.09 -22.19
CA LEU A 225 -20.07 23.68 -21.90
C LEU A 225 -19.95 25.17 -21.55
N LYS A 226 -19.00 25.53 -20.68
CA LYS A 226 -18.74 26.93 -20.30
C LYS A 226 -18.35 27.80 -21.50
N LYS A 227 -17.50 27.29 -22.39
CA LYS A 227 -17.15 27.99 -23.64
C LYS A 227 -18.37 28.17 -24.56
N PHE A 228 -19.19 27.13 -24.71
CA PHE A 228 -20.38 27.20 -25.54
C PHE A 228 -21.40 28.20 -25.00
N LEU A 229 -21.62 28.23 -23.68
CA LEU A 229 -22.47 29.22 -23.02
C LEU A 229 -22.04 30.67 -23.30
N VAL A 230 -20.72 30.95 -23.29
CA VAL A 230 -20.20 32.30 -23.59
C VAL A 230 -20.50 32.71 -25.04
N VAL A 231 -20.38 31.79 -25.99
CA VAL A 231 -20.72 32.05 -27.40
C VAL A 231 -22.21 32.32 -27.52
N LEU A 232 -23.03 31.45 -26.93
CA LEU A 232 -24.48 31.53 -27.00
C LEU A 232 -25.04 32.82 -26.36
N SER A 233 -24.46 33.23 -25.24
CA SER A 233 -24.82 34.48 -24.56
C SER A 233 -24.53 35.71 -25.43
N LYS A 234 -23.42 35.72 -26.18
CA LYS A 234 -23.12 36.81 -27.13
C LYS A 234 -24.10 36.85 -28.29
N GLU A 235 -24.45 35.69 -28.85
CA GLU A 235 -25.44 35.58 -29.93
C GLU A 235 -26.81 36.10 -29.47
N TRP A 236 -27.23 35.70 -28.27
CA TRP A 236 -28.49 36.15 -27.68
C TRP A 236 -28.52 37.66 -27.43
N GLU A 237 -27.44 38.25 -26.89
CA GLU A 237 -27.37 39.70 -26.65
C GLU A 237 -27.43 40.48 -27.98
N ASN A 238 -26.81 39.96 -29.04
CA ASN A 238 -26.92 40.54 -30.38
C ASN A 238 -28.37 40.51 -30.91
N LEU A 239 -29.05 39.36 -30.80
CA LEU A 239 -30.45 39.24 -31.22
C LEU A 239 -31.37 40.17 -30.42
N LYS A 240 -31.16 40.27 -29.11
CA LYS A 240 -31.89 41.20 -28.23
C LYS A 240 -31.73 42.66 -28.70
N ASN A 241 -30.51 43.08 -29.05
CA ASN A 241 -30.26 44.42 -29.58
C ASN A 241 -30.95 44.63 -30.94
N GLN A 242 -30.92 43.63 -31.83
CA GLN A 242 -31.60 43.70 -33.13
C GLN A 242 -33.11 43.86 -33.00
N VAL A 243 -33.76 43.12 -32.09
CA VAL A 243 -35.21 43.26 -31.83
C VAL A 243 -35.56 44.70 -31.44
N ILE A 244 -34.78 45.33 -30.55
CA ILE A 244 -34.99 46.72 -30.13
C ILE A 244 -34.89 47.66 -31.35
N VAL A 245 -33.87 47.46 -32.18
CA VAL A 245 -33.65 48.26 -33.40
C VAL A 245 -34.80 48.12 -34.39
N PHE A 246 -35.21 46.89 -34.73
CA PHE A 246 -36.31 46.65 -35.67
C PHE A 246 -37.65 47.17 -35.15
N THR A 247 -37.93 47.01 -33.86
CA THR A 247 -39.13 47.55 -33.21
C THR A 247 -39.17 49.07 -33.30
N ASN A 248 -38.04 49.74 -33.02
CA ASN A 248 -37.93 51.20 -33.12
C ASN A 248 -38.12 51.68 -34.58
N TYR A 249 -37.45 51.06 -35.55
CA TYR A 249 -37.61 51.42 -36.97
C TYR A 249 -39.03 51.18 -37.46
N LYS A 250 -39.68 50.07 -37.07
CA LYS A 250 -41.09 49.82 -37.39
C LYS A 250 -41.98 50.94 -36.83
N GLY A 251 -41.73 51.38 -35.59
CA GLY A 251 -42.45 52.51 -34.99
C GLY A 251 -42.28 53.81 -35.77
N LEU A 252 -41.06 54.12 -36.22
CA LEU A 252 -40.78 55.30 -37.06
C LEU A 252 -41.48 55.22 -38.42
N VAL A 253 -41.40 54.07 -39.11
CA VAL A 253 -42.06 53.85 -40.40
C VAL A 253 -43.58 53.96 -40.26
N ASN A 254 -44.17 53.35 -39.23
CA ASN A 254 -45.60 53.46 -38.95
C ASN A 254 -46.01 54.90 -38.69
N THR A 255 -45.24 55.65 -37.89
CA THR A 255 -45.48 57.08 -37.65
C THR A 255 -45.44 57.88 -38.95
N ALA A 256 -44.49 57.59 -39.84
CA ALA A 256 -44.36 58.25 -41.14
C ALA A 256 -45.49 57.89 -42.12
N ILE A 257 -46.00 56.65 -42.09
CA ILE A 257 -47.20 56.25 -42.83
C ILE A 257 -48.39 57.07 -42.34
N CYS A 258 -48.63 57.10 -41.02
CA CYS A 258 -49.78 57.76 -40.42
C CYS A 258 -49.79 59.28 -40.58
N LYS A 259 -48.62 59.93 -40.65
CA LYS A 259 -48.52 61.37 -40.93
C LYS A 259 -48.76 61.75 -42.39
N ASN A 260 -48.54 60.82 -43.33
CA ASN A 260 -48.64 61.09 -44.77
C ASN A 260 -49.94 60.57 -45.42
N THR A 261 -50.75 59.81 -44.70
CA THR A 261 -52.06 59.35 -45.17
C THR A 261 -53.15 60.34 -44.78
N GLU A 262 -53.77 61.01 -45.75
CA GLU A 262 -55.07 61.70 -45.58
C GLU A 262 -56.24 60.71 -45.33
N SER A 263 -55.99 59.40 -45.29
CA SER A 263 -57.00 58.34 -45.20
C SER A 263 -57.05 57.66 -43.83
N THR A 264 -58.25 57.68 -43.25
CA THR A 264 -58.79 56.92 -42.12
C THR A 264 -58.66 55.39 -42.27
N ASP A 265 -57.48 54.83 -42.01
CA ASP A 265 -57.33 53.40 -41.74
C ASP A 265 -56.80 53.23 -40.29
N SER A 266 -57.73 53.35 -39.34
CA SER A 266 -57.45 53.45 -37.88
C SER A 266 -56.76 52.21 -37.31
N SER A 267 -56.79 51.09 -38.02
CA SER A 267 -56.19 49.81 -37.60
C SER A 267 -54.65 49.81 -37.60
N LYS A 268 -54.01 50.67 -38.39
CA LYS A 268 -52.53 50.75 -38.52
C LYS A 268 -51.90 51.94 -37.81
N CYS A 269 -52.73 52.89 -37.37
CA CYS A 269 -52.31 54.17 -36.80
C CYS A 269 -52.72 54.31 -35.33
N VAL A 270 -52.57 53.23 -34.56
CA VAL A 270 -52.71 53.28 -33.10
C VAL A 270 -51.42 53.87 -32.54
N SER A 271 -51.54 55.09 -32.02
CA SER A 271 -50.48 55.78 -31.27
C SER A 271 -49.98 54.90 -30.12
N PRO A 272 -48.66 54.74 -29.91
CA PRO A 272 -48.14 54.24 -28.65
C PRO A 272 -48.29 55.34 -27.60
N GLN A 273 -49.50 55.53 -27.08
CA GLN A 273 -49.70 56.29 -25.85
C GLN A 273 -50.09 55.34 -24.72
N GLN A 274 -49.17 55.29 -23.76
CA GLN A 274 -49.37 55.00 -22.34
C GLN A 274 -49.79 53.56 -21.98
N SER A 275 -48.81 52.77 -21.57
CA SER A 275 -48.97 51.84 -20.46
C SER A 275 -47.93 52.20 -19.41
N GLN A 276 -48.39 52.93 -18.38
CA GLN A 276 -47.76 52.99 -17.06
C GLN A 276 -47.75 51.58 -16.45
#